data_AF-A0A8I0C741-F1
#
_entry.id   AF-A0A8I0C741-F1
#
_cell.length_a   1.000
_cell.length_b   1.000
_cell.length_c   1.000
_cell.angle_alpha   90.00
_cell.angle_beta   90.00
_cell.angle_gamma   90.00
#
_symmetry.space_group_name_H-M   'P 1'
#
loop_
_entity.id
_entity.type
_entity.pdbx_description
1 polymer ?
#
loop_
_entity_poly.entity_id
_entity_poly.type
_entity_poly.pdbx_seq_one_letter_code
_entity_poly.pdbx_strand_id
1 'polypeptide(L)'
;MNLERCGQRTSALSLALSAALIVSACDGRKPPESEQPVDTTVISRAGAASGVVADSQFPGVPADYVAARADLLRRGLVIASDKPERPDAQYPELDCDPATGACSGLFLETDAEGWRHYVVVDTEGAPPRVTSISYPPTARGLPSIPPAPPADAPKLSDSYWRARTELLALGYRPAKAASEPRRVCAQEMASGEYLDCEADTDLPEVETCSGTGMGFCTVYWIAPDRRVLSITTIGEPQPGGIYHIAWAKPAELESLPEGWRGE
;
A
#
# COMPACT_ATOMS: atom_id res chain seq x y z
N MET A 1 -42.09 -33.19 -54.67
CA MET A 1 -42.57 -32.06 -53.83
C MET A 1 -41.33 -31.36 -53.33
N ASN A 2 -40.70 -30.46 -54.08
CA ASN A 2 -41.11 -29.12 -54.55
C ASN A 2 -41.38 -28.12 -53.41
N LEU A 3 -40.73 -26.95 -53.59
CA LEU A 3 -40.83 -25.66 -52.91
C LEU A 3 -39.88 -25.50 -51.69
N GLU A 4 -39.00 -24.50 -51.58
CA GLU A 4 -38.59 -23.32 -52.38
C GLU A 4 -37.35 -22.72 -51.66
N ARG A 5 -36.20 -22.46 -52.30
CA ARG A 5 -35.72 -21.15 -52.82
C ARG A 5 -35.96 -19.97 -51.85
N CYS A 6 -34.99 -19.17 -51.43
CA CYS A 6 -34.11 -18.20 -52.13
C CYS A 6 -33.27 -17.54 -51.01
N GLY A 7 -32.11 -16.90 -51.16
CA GLY A 7 -31.33 -16.36 -52.27
C GLY A 7 -30.29 -15.43 -51.63
N GLN A 8 -28.99 -15.63 -51.90
CA GLN A 8 -28.10 -14.68 -52.59
C GLN A 8 -28.16 -13.20 -52.17
N ARG A 9 -26.99 -12.66 -51.76
CA ARG A 9 -26.20 -11.59 -52.42
C ARG A 9 -25.07 -11.16 -51.47
N THR A 10 -23.81 -11.52 -51.68
CA THR A 10 -22.79 -10.84 -52.51
C THR A 10 -22.70 -9.32 -52.37
N SER A 11 -21.51 -8.90 -51.91
CA SER A 11 -20.67 -7.82 -52.45
C SER A 11 -20.52 -6.53 -51.65
N ALA A 12 -19.27 -6.35 -51.22
CA ALA A 12 -18.37 -5.26 -51.61
C ALA A 12 -18.31 -3.97 -50.76
N LEU A 13 -17.06 -3.67 -50.42
CA LEU A 13 -16.38 -2.36 -50.39
C LEU A 13 -17.09 -1.20 -49.66
N SER A 14 -16.41 -0.68 -48.64
CA SER A 14 -15.71 0.61 -48.77
C SER A 14 -14.70 0.81 -47.65
N LEU A 15 -13.42 0.94 -48.04
CA LEU A 15 -12.42 1.67 -47.27
C LEU A 15 -12.84 3.15 -47.23
N ALA A 16 -12.81 3.75 -46.04
CA ALA A 16 -12.69 5.20 -45.90
C ALA A 16 -11.64 5.49 -44.83
N LEU A 17 -10.48 5.88 -45.34
CA LEU A 17 -9.33 6.43 -44.67
C LEU A 17 -9.69 7.86 -44.22
N SER A 18 -9.63 8.16 -42.91
CA SER A 18 -9.66 9.54 -42.43
C SER A 18 -8.49 9.76 -41.48
N ALA A 19 -7.42 10.30 -42.06
CA ALA A 19 -6.32 10.92 -41.35
C ALA A 19 -6.79 12.26 -40.79
N ALA A 20 -6.73 12.42 -39.46
CA ALA A 20 -6.86 13.72 -38.82
C ALA A 20 -5.45 14.27 -38.56
N LEU A 21 -5.07 15.24 -39.39
CA LEU A 21 -3.94 16.15 -39.20
C LEU A 21 -4.21 17.01 -37.95
N ILE A 22 -3.44 16.82 -36.88
CA ILE A 22 -3.31 17.82 -35.83
C ILE A 22 -2.21 18.78 -36.26
N VAL A 23 -2.63 20.00 -36.60
CA VAL A 23 -1.77 21.14 -36.87
C VAL A 23 -1.12 21.58 -35.57
N SER A 24 0.20 21.38 -35.48
CA SER A 24 1.06 21.91 -34.43
C SER A 24 1.21 23.42 -34.63
N ALA A 25 0.58 24.22 -33.78
CA ALA A 25 0.82 25.65 -33.69
C ALA A 25 2.11 25.91 -32.90
N CYS A 26 3.13 26.40 -33.58
CA CYS A 26 4.33 26.96 -32.98
C CYS A 26 3.98 28.31 -32.33
N ASP A 27 3.95 28.37 -31.00
CA ASP A 27 3.92 29.63 -30.27
C ASP A 27 5.31 29.88 -29.66
N GLY A 28 5.99 30.87 -30.24
CA GLY A 28 7.35 31.27 -29.87
C GLY A 28 7.34 32.06 -28.58
N ARG A 29 7.71 31.43 -27.48
CA ARG A 29 8.13 32.14 -26.26
C ARG A 29 9.65 32.16 -26.15
N LYS A 30 10.17 33.38 -26.25
CA LYS A 30 11.52 33.83 -25.98
C LYS A 30 11.97 33.40 -24.57
N PRO A 31 13.11 32.71 -24.39
CA PRO A 31 13.66 32.44 -23.07
C PRO A 31 14.28 33.72 -22.49
N PRO A 32 14.07 34.04 -21.20
CA PRO A 32 14.91 35.01 -20.52
C PRO A 32 16.28 34.39 -20.22
N GLU A 33 17.27 35.03 -20.83
CA GLU A 33 18.70 34.95 -20.59
C GLU A 33 19.00 35.49 -19.18
N SER A 34 19.49 34.63 -18.30
CA SER A 34 20.23 35.04 -17.09
C SER A 34 21.21 33.94 -16.69
N GLU A 35 22.39 33.97 -17.29
CA GLU A 35 23.58 33.31 -16.77
C GLU A 35 23.99 33.98 -15.46
N GLN A 36 23.90 33.25 -14.36
CA GLN A 36 24.69 33.53 -13.16
C GLN A 36 25.76 32.43 -13.04
N PRO A 37 27.05 32.79 -12.90
CA PRO A 37 28.11 31.81 -12.74
C PRO A 37 27.94 31.09 -11.41
N VAL A 38 27.69 29.78 -11.47
CA VAL A 38 27.72 28.92 -10.27
C VAL A 38 29.18 28.63 -9.95
N ASP A 39 29.60 29.18 -8.83
CA ASP A 39 30.90 28.97 -8.20
C ASP A 39 31.13 27.47 -7.99
N THR A 40 31.95 26.86 -8.84
CA THR A 40 32.30 25.44 -8.75
C THR A 40 33.34 25.29 -7.65
N THR A 41 32.89 25.37 -6.40
CA THR A 41 33.71 24.92 -5.27
C THR A 41 33.84 23.40 -5.37
N VAL A 42 34.97 22.95 -5.92
CA VAL A 42 35.45 21.57 -5.80
C VAL A 42 35.72 21.33 -4.32
N ILE A 43 34.68 20.89 -3.59
CA ILE A 43 34.86 20.28 -2.28
C ILE A 43 35.38 18.87 -2.54
N SER A 44 36.71 18.74 -2.55
CA SER A 44 37.39 17.48 -2.31
C SER A 44 36.93 16.94 -0.96
N ARG A 45 35.89 16.10 -0.95
CA ARG A 45 35.56 15.28 0.21
C ARG A 45 36.66 14.23 0.34
N ALA A 46 37.60 14.53 1.24
CA ALA A 46 38.43 13.55 1.89
C ALA A 46 37.55 12.39 2.40
N GLY A 47 38.04 11.17 2.22
CA GLY A 47 37.35 9.94 2.59
C GLY A 47 36.78 9.99 4.00
N ALA A 48 35.46 10.07 4.09
CA ALA A 48 34.75 9.73 5.31
C ALA A 48 34.79 8.21 5.39
N ALA A 49 35.52 7.70 6.40
CA ALA A 49 35.34 6.34 6.86
C ALA A 49 33.83 6.11 7.05
N SER A 50 33.31 5.03 6.45
CA SER A 50 31.93 4.57 6.59
C SER A 50 31.60 4.38 8.07
N GLY A 51 31.14 5.46 8.70
CA GLY A 51 30.61 5.44 10.04
C GLY A 51 29.25 4.78 9.94
N VAL A 52 29.17 3.56 10.46
CA VAL A 52 27.90 2.89 10.79
C VAL A 52 27.05 3.93 11.52
N VAL A 53 25.99 4.42 10.87
CA VAL A 53 24.99 5.23 11.55
C VAL A 53 24.32 4.27 12.49
N ALA A 54 24.72 4.28 13.76
CA ALA A 54 24.07 3.50 14.79
C ALA A 54 22.62 3.99 14.86
N ASP A 55 21.70 3.22 14.28
CA ASP A 55 20.29 3.48 14.41
C ASP A 55 19.94 3.40 15.89
N SER A 56 19.39 4.49 16.44
CA SER A 56 19.03 4.58 17.85
C SER A 56 17.98 3.53 18.25
N GLN A 57 17.28 2.96 17.26
CA GLN A 57 16.27 1.92 17.44
C GLN A 57 16.87 0.53 17.69
N PHE A 58 18.10 0.27 17.21
CA PHE A 58 18.77 -1.03 17.36
C PHE A 58 20.17 -0.89 18.00
N PRO A 59 20.26 -0.37 19.25
CA PRO A 59 21.54 -0.15 19.89
C PRO A 59 22.25 -1.49 20.17
N GLY A 60 23.56 -1.49 19.97
CA GLY A 60 24.45 -2.59 20.35
C GLY A 60 24.39 -3.82 19.44
N VAL A 61 23.73 -3.75 18.29
CA VAL A 61 23.77 -4.87 17.34
C VAL A 61 25.19 -4.99 16.74
N PRO A 62 25.80 -6.20 16.72
CA PRO A 62 27.11 -6.41 16.15
C PRO A 62 27.21 -6.02 14.67
N ALA A 63 28.39 -5.60 14.23
CA ALA A 63 28.66 -5.31 12.81
C ALA A 63 28.81 -6.57 11.94
N ASP A 64 29.07 -7.73 12.55
CA ASP A 64 29.11 -9.02 11.84
C ASP A 64 27.69 -9.56 11.67
N TYR A 65 27.32 -9.96 10.44
CA TYR A 65 25.96 -10.40 10.15
C TYR A 65 25.53 -11.63 10.95
N VAL A 66 26.40 -12.61 11.17
CA VAL A 66 26.06 -13.82 11.92
C VAL A 66 25.75 -13.49 13.38
N ALA A 67 26.58 -12.64 13.99
CA ALA A 67 26.36 -12.17 15.34
C ALA A 67 25.12 -11.26 15.46
N ALA A 68 24.89 -10.37 14.48
CA ALA A 68 23.71 -9.52 14.41
C ALA A 68 22.42 -10.34 14.30
N ARG A 69 22.38 -11.29 13.37
CA ARG A 69 21.28 -12.24 13.19
C ARG A 69 20.97 -12.98 14.49
N ALA A 70 21.99 -13.53 15.15
CA ALA A 70 21.80 -14.23 16.41
C ALA A 70 21.25 -13.32 17.52
N ASP A 71 21.64 -12.05 17.55
CA ASP A 71 21.13 -11.06 18.50
C ASP A 71 19.67 -10.70 18.21
N LEU A 72 19.32 -10.40 16.95
CA LEU A 72 17.94 -10.10 16.55
C LEU A 72 16.97 -11.24 16.87
N LEU A 73 17.38 -12.48 16.57
CA LEU A 73 16.60 -13.67 16.94
C LEU A 73 16.42 -13.81 18.46
N ARG A 74 17.45 -13.48 19.26
CA ARG A 74 17.37 -13.51 20.72
C ARG A 74 16.43 -12.43 21.27
N ARG A 75 16.31 -11.30 20.58
CA ARG A 75 15.36 -10.22 20.90
C ARG A 75 13.92 -10.58 20.51
N GLY A 76 13.69 -11.74 19.88
CA GLY A 76 12.36 -12.22 19.53
C GLY A 76 11.93 -11.87 18.11
N LEU A 77 12.80 -11.25 17.30
CA LEU A 77 12.51 -11.09 15.88
C LEU A 77 12.56 -12.44 15.19
N VAL A 78 11.77 -12.60 14.14
CA VAL A 78 11.76 -13.80 13.29
C VAL A 78 12.23 -13.43 11.89
N ILE A 79 12.87 -14.36 11.19
CA ILE A 79 13.20 -14.15 9.77
C ILE A 79 11.89 -14.11 8.99
N ALA A 80 11.71 -13.09 8.16
CA ALA A 80 10.52 -12.97 7.33
C ALA A 80 10.44 -14.16 6.35
N SER A 81 9.23 -14.66 6.11
CA SER A 81 9.02 -15.76 5.16
C SER A 81 9.06 -15.32 3.69
N ASP A 82 9.17 -14.01 3.45
CA ASP A 82 9.30 -13.43 2.13
C ASP A 82 10.56 -14.00 1.46
N LYS A 83 10.40 -14.53 0.25
CA LYS A 83 11.50 -15.16 -0.46
C LYS A 83 12.36 -14.07 -1.11
N PRO A 84 13.66 -13.99 -0.82
CA PRO A 84 14.54 -13.08 -1.53
C PRO A 84 14.57 -13.45 -3.02
N GLU A 85 14.65 -12.44 -3.88
CA GLU A 85 14.74 -12.65 -5.32
C GLU A 85 16.10 -13.26 -5.69
N ARG A 86 17.15 -12.87 -4.97
CA ARG A 86 18.53 -13.32 -5.19
C ARG A 86 19.15 -13.79 -3.86
N PRO A 87 18.81 -15.00 -3.40
CA PRO A 87 19.31 -15.51 -2.11
C PRO A 87 20.84 -15.63 -2.11
N ASP A 88 21.47 -15.22 -1.01
CA ASP A 88 22.86 -15.59 -0.74
C ASP A 88 23.00 -17.11 -0.55
N ALA A 89 24.14 -17.67 -1.00
CA ALA A 89 24.38 -19.11 -0.94
C ALA A 89 24.58 -19.64 0.49
N GLN A 90 25.12 -18.81 1.39
CA GLN A 90 25.38 -19.16 2.78
C GLN A 90 24.24 -18.70 3.71
N TYR A 91 23.58 -17.58 3.37
CA TYR A 91 22.49 -16.97 4.14
C TYR A 91 21.24 -16.79 3.27
N PRO A 92 20.42 -17.84 3.09
CA PRO A 92 19.29 -17.82 2.15
C PRO A 92 18.19 -16.78 2.43
N GLU A 93 18.23 -16.11 3.59
CA GLU A 93 17.36 -14.99 3.95
C GLU A 93 17.85 -13.62 3.45
N LEU A 94 19.09 -13.51 2.97
CA LEU A 94 19.64 -12.30 2.38
C LEU A 94 19.29 -12.22 0.89
N ASP A 95 18.76 -11.08 0.45
CA ASP A 95 18.63 -10.74 -0.98
C ASP A 95 19.83 -9.90 -1.41
N CYS A 96 20.71 -10.48 -2.23
CA CYS A 96 21.98 -9.89 -2.62
C CYS A 96 21.96 -9.37 -4.05
N ASP A 97 22.43 -8.14 -4.24
CA ASP A 97 22.71 -7.59 -5.55
C ASP A 97 24.14 -7.91 -6.00
N PRO A 98 24.35 -8.80 -7.00
CA PRO A 98 25.69 -9.19 -7.43
C PRO A 98 26.48 -8.05 -8.06
N ALA A 99 25.82 -6.97 -8.52
CA ALA A 99 26.48 -5.82 -9.10
C ALA A 99 27.19 -4.95 -8.04
N THR A 100 26.62 -4.87 -6.83
CA THR A 100 27.10 -3.99 -5.76
C THR A 100 27.71 -4.76 -4.60
N GLY A 101 27.36 -6.04 -4.44
CA GLY A 101 27.72 -6.84 -3.27
C GLY A 101 26.97 -6.41 -1.99
N ALA A 102 25.94 -5.57 -2.13
CA ALA A 102 25.03 -5.22 -1.06
C ALA A 102 23.95 -6.28 -0.94
N CYS A 103 23.58 -6.63 0.29
CA CYS A 103 22.49 -7.54 0.55
C CYS A 103 21.56 -7.02 1.64
N SER A 104 20.27 -7.35 1.56
CA SER A 104 19.29 -7.00 2.59
C SER A 104 18.62 -8.25 3.15
N GLY A 105 18.58 -8.38 4.47
CA GLY A 105 17.82 -9.41 5.18
C GLY A 105 16.54 -8.83 5.77
N LEU A 106 15.44 -9.56 5.67
CA LEU A 106 14.15 -9.17 6.23
C LEU A 106 13.85 -9.95 7.51
N PHE A 107 13.56 -9.21 8.58
CA PHE A 107 13.07 -9.74 9.85
C PHE A 107 11.69 -9.16 10.14
N LEU A 108 10.94 -9.82 11.01
CA LEU A 108 9.66 -9.36 11.54
C LEU A 108 9.76 -9.23 13.05
N GLU A 109 9.41 -8.06 13.56
CA GLU A 109 9.13 -7.84 14.98
C GLU A 109 7.62 -7.85 15.20
N THR A 110 7.13 -8.47 16.28
CA THR A 110 5.72 -8.42 16.65
C THR A 110 5.52 -7.46 17.82
N ASP A 111 4.65 -6.47 17.66
CA ASP A 111 4.33 -5.52 18.71
C ASP A 111 3.34 -6.10 19.75
N ALA A 112 3.01 -5.30 20.76
CA ALA A 112 2.10 -5.72 21.83
C ALA A 112 0.64 -5.92 21.36
N GLU A 113 0.28 -5.36 20.21
CA GLU A 113 -1.04 -5.49 19.60
C GLU A 113 -1.12 -6.64 18.58
N GLY A 114 0.01 -7.31 18.30
CA GLY A 114 0.13 -8.41 17.37
C GLY A 114 0.42 -7.98 15.93
N TRP A 115 0.68 -6.70 15.68
CA TRP A 115 1.18 -6.24 14.38
C TRP A 115 2.59 -6.73 14.17
N ARG A 116 2.90 -7.12 12.93
CA ARG A 116 4.25 -7.52 12.54
C ARG A 116 4.88 -6.45 11.66
N HIS A 117 6.01 -5.91 12.11
CA HIS A 117 6.74 -4.86 11.43
C HIS A 117 8.00 -5.42 10.78
N TYR A 118 8.24 -5.07 9.53
CA TYR A 118 9.49 -5.39 8.85
C TYR A 118 10.65 -4.65 9.50
N VAL A 119 11.75 -5.36 9.70
CA VAL A 119 13.05 -4.82 10.08
C VAL A 119 14.03 -5.24 8.99
N VAL A 120 14.60 -4.25 8.31
CA VAL A 120 15.56 -4.48 7.23
C VAL A 120 16.96 -4.41 7.80
N VAL A 121 17.76 -5.45 7.54
CA VAL A 121 19.18 -5.53 7.87
C VAL A 121 19.98 -5.44 6.58
N ASP A 122 20.53 -4.28 6.30
CA ASP A 122 21.40 -4.09 5.15
C ASP A 122 22.83 -4.50 5.50
N THR A 123 23.48 -5.15 4.55
CA THR A 123 24.83 -5.69 4.70
C THR A 123 25.66 -5.46 3.45
N GLU A 124 26.98 -5.41 3.62
CA GLU A 124 27.93 -5.31 2.51
C GLU A 124 29.16 -6.21 2.75
N GLY A 125 29.79 -6.63 1.64
CA GLY A 125 31.08 -7.32 1.63
C GLY A 125 31.01 -8.83 1.85
N ALA A 126 32.18 -9.47 1.81
CA ALA A 126 32.36 -10.91 2.05
C ALA A 126 33.52 -11.12 3.05
N PRO A 127 33.25 -11.50 4.32
CA PRO A 127 31.94 -11.86 4.89
C PRO A 127 31.00 -10.64 5.05
N PRO A 128 29.67 -10.86 5.05
CA PRO A 128 28.68 -9.78 5.14
C PRO A 128 28.78 -9.05 6.48
N ARG A 129 28.86 -7.73 6.40
CA ARG A 129 28.86 -6.82 7.56
C ARG A 129 27.63 -5.94 7.53
N VAL A 130 26.96 -5.81 8.67
CA VAL A 130 25.79 -4.95 8.83
C VAL A 130 26.18 -3.50 8.64
N THR A 131 25.50 -2.83 7.71
CA THR A 131 25.65 -1.40 7.42
C THR A 131 24.48 -0.58 7.99
N SER A 132 23.27 -1.13 8.01
CA SER A 132 22.10 -0.54 8.67
C SER A 132 21.11 -1.60 9.17
N ILE A 133 20.37 -1.23 10.23
CA ILE A 133 19.19 -1.96 10.70
C ILE A 133 18.11 -0.93 10.97
N SER A 134 16.97 -1.03 10.30
CA SER A 134 15.90 -0.03 10.42
C SER A 134 14.52 -0.61 10.13
N TYR A 135 13.47 0.06 10.61
CA TYR A 135 12.13 -0.15 10.07
C TYR A 135 12.02 0.58 8.74
N PRO A 136 11.69 -0.11 7.64
CA PRO A 136 11.56 0.53 6.35
C PRO A 136 10.36 1.49 6.39
N PRO A 137 10.45 2.65 5.72
CA PRO A 137 9.27 3.47 5.52
C PRO A 137 8.23 2.69 4.70
N THR A 138 6.94 2.83 5.03
CA THR A 138 5.81 2.14 4.36
C THR A 138 5.85 2.28 2.84
N ALA A 139 6.37 3.40 2.33
CA ALA A 139 6.53 3.70 0.91
C ALA A 139 7.48 2.74 0.15
N ARG A 140 8.30 1.93 0.85
CA ARG A 140 9.16 0.90 0.23
C ARG A 140 8.42 -0.42 -0.03
N GLY A 141 7.09 -0.45 0.07
CA GLY A 141 6.30 -1.64 -0.26
C GLY A 141 6.36 -2.75 0.80
N LEU A 142 6.80 -2.41 2.02
CA LEU A 142 6.84 -3.31 3.18
C LEU A 142 5.86 -2.81 4.24
N PRO A 143 4.54 -2.89 4.01
CA PRO A 143 3.56 -2.45 4.99
C PRO A 143 3.53 -3.39 6.21
N SER A 144 3.14 -2.87 7.37
CA SER A 144 3.12 -3.63 8.63
C SER A 144 2.01 -4.69 8.60
N ILE A 145 2.32 -5.96 8.75
CA ILE A 145 1.34 -7.04 8.59
C ILE A 145 0.38 -7.05 9.80
N PRO A 146 -0.94 -6.92 9.58
CA PRO A 146 -1.89 -6.88 10.68
C PRO A 146 -1.99 -8.22 11.43
N PRO A 147 -2.45 -8.19 12.69
CA PRO A 147 -2.87 -9.40 13.39
C PRO A 147 -4.06 -10.07 12.67
N ALA A 148 -4.32 -11.33 13.01
CA ALA A 148 -5.50 -12.02 12.52
C ALA A 148 -6.78 -11.30 13.00
N PRO A 149 -7.83 -11.18 12.15
CA PRO A 149 -9.10 -10.63 12.58
C PRO A 149 -9.67 -11.36 13.82
N PRO A 150 -10.39 -10.67 14.70
CA PRO A 150 -11.09 -11.30 15.83
C PRO A 150 -11.95 -12.47 15.35
N ALA A 151 -11.97 -13.58 16.11
CA ALA A 151 -12.67 -14.81 15.71
C ALA A 151 -14.19 -14.62 15.53
N ASP A 152 -14.75 -13.60 16.16
CA ASP A 152 -16.16 -13.22 16.11
C ASP A 152 -16.46 -12.07 15.14
N ALA A 153 -15.45 -11.54 14.44
CA ALA A 153 -15.64 -10.60 13.35
C ALA A 153 -16.24 -11.31 12.12
N PRO A 154 -17.04 -10.61 11.29
CA PRO A 154 -17.59 -11.21 10.08
C PRO A 154 -16.47 -11.56 9.10
N LYS A 155 -16.63 -12.68 8.39
CA LYS A 155 -15.76 -13.03 7.26
C LYS A 155 -16.23 -12.25 6.05
N LEU A 156 -15.39 -11.34 5.58
CA LEU A 156 -15.71 -10.42 4.48
C LEU A 156 -14.87 -10.73 3.25
N SER A 157 -15.36 -10.33 2.08
CA SER A 157 -14.59 -10.28 0.85
C SER A 157 -13.40 -9.29 0.95
N ASP A 158 -12.34 -9.54 0.19
CA ASP A 158 -11.14 -8.67 0.19
C ASP A 158 -11.41 -7.27 -0.40
N SER A 159 -12.44 -7.10 -1.24
CA SER A 159 -12.85 -5.79 -1.76
C SER A 159 -13.80 -5.10 -0.78
N TYR A 160 -13.49 -3.86 -0.39
CA TYR A 160 -14.35 -3.11 0.51
C TYR A 160 -15.77 -2.91 -0.06
N TRP A 161 -15.91 -2.64 -1.35
CA TRP A 161 -17.22 -2.45 -1.97
C TRP A 161 -18.12 -3.69 -1.85
N ARG A 162 -17.53 -4.89 -2.00
CA ARG A 162 -18.25 -6.16 -1.79
C ARG A 162 -18.54 -6.39 -0.32
N ALA A 163 -17.54 -6.19 0.55
CA ALA A 163 -17.68 -6.30 1.99
C ALA A 163 -18.77 -5.37 2.55
N ARG A 164 -18.91 -4.15 2.01
CA ARG A 164 -19.99 -3.21 2.35
C ARG A 164 -21.37 -3.81 2.11
N THR A 165 -21.56 -4.48 0.98
CA THR A 165 -22.84 -5.15 0.66
C THR A 165 -23.09 -6.33 1.59
N GLU A 166 -22.05 -7.10 1.93
CA GLU A 166 -22.11 -8.19 2.89
C GLU A 166 -22.48 -7.70 4.30
N LEU A 167 -21.85 -6.62 4.77
CA LEU A 167 -22.12 -6.01 6.08
C LEU A 167 -23.58 -5.54 6.18
N LEU A 168 -24.08 -4.85 5.15
CA LEU A 168 -25.49 -4.45 5.08
C LEU A 168 -26.43 -5.67 5.12
N ALA A 169 -26.10 -6.75 4.39
CA ALA A 169 -26.89 -7.98 4.39
C ALA A 169 -26.86 -8.71 5.76
N LEU A 170 -25.77 -8.56 6.52
CA LEU A 170 -25.61 -9.06 7.89
C LEU A 170 -26.29 -8.16 8.95
N GLY A 171 -26.94 -7.06 8.53
CA GLY A 171 -27.63 -6.13 9.43
C GLY A 171 -26.70 -5.13 10.14
N TYR A 172 -25.46 -5.01 9.69
CA TYR A 172 -24.57 -3.93 10.14
C TYR A 172 -25.04 -2.60 9.57
N ARG A 173 -24.81 -1.52 10.31
CA ARG A 173 -25.15 -0.15 9.89
C ARG A 173 -23.88 0.69 9.75
N PRO A 174 -23.75 1.54 8.71
CA PRO A 174 -22.67 2.51 8.63
C PRO A 174 -22.62 3.37 9.90
N ALA A 175 -21.49 3.43 10.60
CA ALA A 175 -21.28 4.42 11.64
C ALA A 175 -20.90 5.72 10.95
N LYS A 176 -21.68 6.79 11.12
CA LYS A 176 -21.31 8.08 10.53
C LYS A 176 -19.96 8.51 11.09
N ALA A 177 -18.99 8.80 10.24
CA ALA A 177 -17.76 9.44 10.66
C ALA A 177 -18.04 10.90 11.08
N ALA A 178 -17.09 11.49 11.82
CA ALA A 178 -17.15 12.90 12.17
C ALA A 178 -16.90 13.84 10.97
N SER A 179 -16.27 13.33 9.91
CA SER A 179 -15.97 14.04 8.67
C SER A 179 -17.15 14.02 7.69
N GLU A 180 -17.07 14.85 6.65
CA GLU A 180 -18.02 14.76 5.52
C GLU A 180 -17.96 13.38 4.88
N PRO A 181 -19.12 12.79 4.51
CA PRO A 181 -19.16 11.50 3.84
C PRO A 181 -18.24 11.48 2.62
N ARG A 182 -17.45 10.41 2.48
CA ARG A 182 -16.63 10.20 1.29
C ARG A 182 -17.56 9.94 0.11
N ARG A 183 -17.51 10.78 -0.91
CA ARG A 183 -18.24 10.55 -2.17
C ARG A 183 -17.37 9.75 -3.12
N VAL A 184 -17.91 8.67 -3.68
CA VAL A 184 -17.24 7.79 -4.65
C VAL A 184 -18.12 7.54 -5.87
N CYS A 185 -17.54 7.09 -6.97
CA CYS A 185 -18.29 6.58 -8.11
C CYS A 185 -18.58 5.08 -7.90
N ALA A 186 -19.84 4.70 -7.71
CA ALA A 186 -20.21 3.30 -7.46
C ALA A 186 -19.78 2.35 -8.58
N GLN A 187 -19.78 2.82 -9.83
CA GLN A 187 -19.37 2.00 -10.97
C GLN A 187 -17.88 1.66 -10.92
N GLU A 188 -17.03 2.63 -10.62
CA GLU A 188 -15.58 2.45 -10.43
C GLU A 188 -15.30 1.50 -9.25
N MET A 189 -15.99 1.69 -8.12
CA MET A 189 -15.85 0.79 -6.96
C MET A 189 -16.27 -0.65 -7.27
N ALA A 190 -17.29 -0.83 -8.12
CA ALA A 190 -17.79 -2.16 -8.48
C ALA A 190 -16.90 -2.88 -9.51
N SER A 191 -16.31 -2.15 -10.46
CA SER A 191 -15.40 -2.72 -11.47
C SER A 191 -13.99 -2.92 -10.93
N GLY A 192 -13.55 -2.08 -9.99
CA GLY A 192 -12.15 -1.98 -9.58
C GLY A 192 -11.26 -1.31 -10.64
N GLU A 193 -11.86 -0.72 -11.69
CA GLU A 193 -11.16 -0.01 -12.75
C GLU A 193 -11.32 1.49 -12.55
N TYR A 194 -10.27 2.26 -12.84
CA TYR A 194 -10.36 3.72 -12.82
C TYR A 194 -11.25 4.21 -13.96
N LEU A 195 -12.35 4.89 -13.61
CA LEU A 195 -13.33 5.42 -14.55
C LEU A 195 -13.47 6.93 -14.35
N ASP A 196 -13.54 7.67 -15.45
CA ASP A 196 -13.84 9.11 -15.42
C ASP A 196 -15.35 9.31 -15.21
N CYS A 197 -15.82 9.06 -13.98
CA CYS A 197 -17.21 9.20 -13.57
C CYS A 197 -17.37 10.13 -12.37
N GLU A 198 -18.50 10.83 -12.32
CA GLU A 198 -18.83 11.67 -11.19
C GLU A 198 -19.15 10.81 -9.95
N ALA A 199 -18.69 11.28 -8.78
CA ALA A 199 -19.00 10.63 -7.52
C ALA A 199 -20.51 10.72 -7.22
N ASP A 200 -21.17 9.56 -7.15
CA ASP A 200 -22.62 9.42 -7.04
C ASP A 200 -23.07 8.77 -5.73
N THR A 201 -22.14 8.22 -4.96
CA THR A 201 -22.44 7.43 -3.76
C THR A 201 -21.71 7.98 -2.55
N ASP A 202 -22.47 8.27 -1.50
CA ASP A 202 -21.92 8.72 -0.23
C ASP A 202 -21.62 7.51 0.67
N LEU A 203 -20.40 7.50 1.22
CA LEU A 203 -19.91 6.54 2.19
C LEU A 203 -19.75 7.23 3.54
N PRO A 204 -20.83 7.33 4.34
CA PRO A 204 -20.77 7.99 5.65
C PRO A 204 -19.87 7.25 6.64
N GLU A 205 -19.58 5.98 6.40
CA GLU A 205 -18.71 5.18 7.26
C GLU A 205 -17.22 5.45 7.12
N VAL A 206 -16.81 6.18 6.09
CA VAL A 206 -15.39 6.45 5.81
C VAL A 206 -14.97 7.71 6.58
N GLU A 207 -14.06 7.57 7.55
CA GLU A 207 -13.62 8.70 8.38
C GLU A 207 -12.52 9.51 7.69
N THR A 208 -11.36 8.90 7.48
CA THR A 208 -10.22 9.59 6.88
C THR A 208 -9.45 8.62 6.01
N CYS A 209 -9.09 9.06 4.82
CA CYS A 209 -8.11 8.40 3.97
C CYS A 209 -6.80 9.18 4.07
N SER A 210 -5.72 8.53 4.49
CA SER A 210 -4.40 9.16 4.66
C SER A 210 -3.37 8.55 3.73
N GLY A 211 -2.58 9.40 3.07
CA GLY A 211 -1.45 9.00 2.20
C GLY A 211 -1.71 9.21 0.70
N THR A 212 -0.65 9.58 -0.03
CA THR A 212 -0.64 9.58 -1.50
C THR A 212 -0.20 8.19 -2.00
N GLY A 213 -0.92 7.62 -2.97
CA GLY A 213 -0.56 6.36 -3.65
C GLY A 213 -1.09 5.06 -3.00
N MET A 214 -0.92 4.87 -1.69
CA MET A 214 -1.45 3.72 -0.92
C MET A 214 -2.29 4.20 0.26
N GLY A 215 -3.29 5.05 -0.02
CA GLY A 215 -4.05 5.69 1.04
C GLY A 215 -4.72 4.66 1.96
N PHE A 216 -4.42 4.72 3.25
CA PHE A 216 -5.15 3.93 4.25
C PHE A 216 -6.43 4.67 4.60
N CYS A 217 -7.58 4.04 4.41
CA CYS A 217 -8.84 4.56 4.90
C CYS A 217 -9.36 3.71 6.07
N THR A 218 -9.77 4.37 7.14
CA THR A 218 -10.51 3.72 8.22
C THR A 218 -12.01 3.89 8.00
N VAL A 219 -12.74 2.79 8.12
CA VAL A 219 -14.21 2.78 8.02
C VAL A 219 -14.84 2.09 9.22
N TYR A 220 -15.98 2.60 9.69
CA TYR A 220 -16.64 2.11 10.90
C TYR A 220 -18.06 1.60 10.67
N TRP A 221 -18.36 0.44 11.26
CA TRP A 221 -19.65 -0.23 11.11
C TRP A 221 -20.22 -0.63 12.46
N ILE A 222 -21.49 -0.34 12.71
CA ILE A 222 -22.22 -0.73 13.92
C ILE A 222 -22.82 -2.11 13.70
N ALA A 223 -22.36 -3.09 14.46
CA ALA A 223 -22.88 -4.45 14.46
C ALA A 223 -24.29 -4.53 15.08
N PRO A 224 -25.07 -5.59 14.81
CA PRO A 224 -26.37 -5.82 15.43
C PRO A 224 -26.33 -5.86 16.97
N ASP A 225 -25.22 -6.29 17.55
CA ASP A 225 -24.98 -6.30 19.01
C ASP A 225 -24.49 -4.96 19.57
N ARG A 226 -24.48 -3.90 18.74
CA ARG A 226 -24.04 -2.52 19.02
C ARG A 226 -22.55 -2.33 19.24
N ARG A 227 -21.70 -3.32 18.98
CA ARG A 227 -20.25 -3.09 18.87
C ARG A 227 -19.92 -2.38 17.58
N VAL A 228 -18.77 -1.70 17.54
CA VAL A 228 -18.29 -1.03 16.32
C VAL A 228 -17.13 -1.83 15.74
N LEU A 229 -17.29 -2.25 14.49
CA LEU A 229 -16.26 -2.86 13.68
C LEU A 229 -15.46 -1.74 12.99
N SER A 230 -14.16 -1.72 13.20
CA SER A 230 -13.18 -0.86 12.53
C SER A 230 -12.54 -1.66 11.40
N ILE A 231 -12.62 -1.17 10.18
CA ILE A 231 -12.01 -1.80 9.01
C ILE A 231 -11.02 -0.80 8.42
N THR A 232 -9.76 -1.21 8.33
CA THR A 232 -8.74 -0.46 7.58
C THR A 232 -8.72 -1.01 6.16
N THR A 233 -8.74 -0.11 5.18
CA THR A 233 -8.63 -0.43 3.76
C THR A 233 -7.38 0.21 3.16
N ILE A 234 -6.88 -0.34 2.06
CA ILE A 234 -5.71 0.17 1.32
C ILE A 234 -5.95 0.10 -0.19
N GLY A 235 -5.39 1.08 -0.91
CA GLY A 235 -5.36 1.09 -2.37
C GLY A 235 -6.57 1.77 -3.02
N GLU A 236 -6.52 1.85 -4.34
CA GLU A 236 -7.53 2.51 -5.19
C GLU A 236 -8.43 1.48 -5.90
N PRO A 237 -9.64 1.85 -6.32
CA PRO A 237 -10.33 3.10 -5.95
C PRO A 237 -10.68 3.11 -4.46
N GLN A 238 -10.47 4.26 -3.80
CA GLN A 238 -10.68 4.37 -2.35
C GLN A 238 -12.16 4.41 -1.94
N PRO A 239 -12.60 3.62 -0.93
CA PRO A 239 -11.79 2.69 -0.13
C PRO A 239 -11.55 1.36 -0.86
N GLY A 240 -10.29 0.96 -1.01
CA GLY A 240 -9.89 -0.18 -1.86
C GLY A 240 -10.07 -1.55 -1.23
N GLY A 241 -8.98 -2.31 -1.10
CA GLY A 241 -8.99 -3.64 -0.49
C GLY A 241 -9.03 -3.57 1.04
N ILE A 242 -9.68 -4.52 1.69
CA ILE A 242 -9.61 -4.69 3.15
C ILE A 242 -8.18 -5.07 3.52
N TYR A 243 -7.60 -4.26 4.39
CA TYR A 243 -6.28 -4.48 4.95
C TYR A 243 -6.35 -5.14 6.32
N HIS A 244 -7.22 -4.64 7.20
CA HIS A 244 -7.36 -5.11 8.57
C HIS A 244 -8.79 -4.94 9.07
N ILE A 245 -9.23 -5.86 9.93
CA ILE A 245 -10.55 -5.83 10.57
C ILE A 245 -10.34 -6.04 12.07
N ALA A 246 -10.89 -5.14 12.89
CA ALA A 246 -10.90 -5.26 14.34
C ALA A 246 -12.18 -4.68 14.95
N TRP A 247 -12.43 -5.01 16.21
CA TRP A 247 -13.41 -4.26 17.00
C TRP A 247 -12.77 -2.96 17.48
N ALA A 248 -13.48 -1.84 17.32
CA ALA A 248 -13.00 -0.52 17.68
C ALA A 248 -12.67 -0.45 19.17
N LYS A 249 -11.50 0.12 19.48
CA LYS A 249 -11.02 0.39 20.84
C LYS A 249 -11.75 1.62 21.41
N PRO A 250 -11.79 1.79 22.75
CA PRO A 250 -12.42 2.94 23.38
C PRO A 250 -12.01 4.30 22.80
N ALA A 251 -10.73 4.49 22.48
CA ALA A 251 -10.22 5.73 21.89
C ALA A 251 -10.76 6.00 20.47
N GLU A 252 -11.02 4.96 19.66
CA GLU A 252 -11.66 5.13 18.34
C GLU A 252 -13.15 5.49 18.48
N LEU A 253 -13.82 4.96 19.52
CA LEU A 253 -15.22 5.28 19.78
C LEU A 253 -15.46 6.74 20.20
N GLU A 254 -14.43 7.42 20.70
CA GLU A 254 -14.46 8.84 21.07
C GLU A 254 -14.44 9.76 19.84
N SER A 255 -13.95 9.29 18.69
CA SER A 255 -13.98 10.07 17.43
C SER A 255 -15.33 9.98 16.70
N LEU A 256 -16.17 9.01 17.06
CA LEU A 256 -17.50 8.87 16.47
C LEU A 256 -18.45 9.97 16.98
N PRO A 257 -19.31 10.52 16.10
CA PRO A 257 -20.25 11.57 16.47
C PRO A 257 -21.21 11.10 17.58
N GLU A 258 -21.66 12.05 18.38
CA GLU A 258 -22.64 11.80 19.44
C GLU A 258 -23.88 11.07 18.91
N GLY A 259 -24.38 10.10 19.68
CA GLY A 259 -25.54 9.29 19.30
C GLY A 259 -25.25 8.05 18.46
N TRP A 260 -23.98 7.72 18.16
CA TRP A 260 -23.63 6.49 17.43
C TRP A 260 -24.12 5.20 18.13
N ARG A 261 -24.30 5.23 19.46
CA ARG A 261 -24.80 4.09 20.25
C ARG A 261 -26.28 3.76 20.02
N GLY A 262 -27.00 4.60 19.27
CA GLY A 262 -28.43 4.46 19.01
C GLY A 262 -29.26 4.68 20.27
N GLU A 263 -29.93 5.83 20.33
CA GLU A 263 -31.20 5.93 21.06
C GLU A 263 -32.28 5.11 20.36
#